data_AF-A0A2V3J634-F1
#
_entry.id   AF-A0A2V3J634-F1
#
_cell.length_a   1.000
_cell.length_b   1.000
_cell.length_c   1.000
_cell.angle_alpha   90.00
_cell.angle_beta   90.00
_cell.angle_gamma   90.00
#
_symmetry.space_group_name_H-M   'P 1'
#
loop_
_entity.id
_entity.type
_entity.pdbx_description
1 polymer ?
#
loop_
_entity_poly.entity_id
_entity_poly.type
_entity_poly.pdbx_seq_one_letter_code
_entity_poly.pdbx_strand_id
1 'polypeptide(L)'
;MIRVHMIWFTGDLPAVKKFCGLKGHNAKRLCRYCNIEGVWSASNLDYYFPSALRHSGRRIILFDLSPLPQRSVSETVLAIEKLRLLEGKRKSDMQRATGINENSILFSLPNILPYTSFPIDIIHLFYNIGKDRLRLWLTPGKPYSLTTLSVKEIVEELMRFRGGVPSQMASRPRPLSKFFEWKSAEFKSFILSYSLIVLDGHLPHTFLSGWRMFIQLVDICWRPTLKKRDVERFQNLAFGFYRHFEQQYFREDPETIKL
;
A
#
# COMPACT_ATOMS: atom_id res chain seq x y z
N MET A 1 -4.93 11.16 -41.32
CA MET A 1 -4.06 10.18 -40.63
C MET A 1 -4.27 10.34 -39.13
N ILE A 2 -4.85 9.34 -38.46
CA ILE A 2 -5.05 9.36 -37.00
C ILE A 2 -3.73 8.93 -36.34
N ARG A 3 -3.23 9.71 -35.38
CA ARG A 3 -2.07 9.33 -34.55
C ARG A 3 -2.58 8.92 -33.17
N VAL A 4 -2.22 7.71 -32.74
CA VAL A 4 -2.56 7.18 -31.42
C VAL A 4 -1.33 7.33 -30.53
N HIS A 5 -1.49 8.01 -29.39
CA HIS A 5 -0.43 8.23 -28.43
C HIS A 5 -0.75 7.49 -27.13
N MET A 6 0.17 6.65 -26.67
CA MET A 6 0.08 6.04 -25.34
C MET A 6 0.59 7.06 -24.30
N ILE A 7 -0.25 7.40 -23.33
CA ILE A 7 0.05 8.45 -22.34
C ILE A 7 0.42 7.80 -20.99
N TRP A 8 -0.42 6.89 -20.51
CA TRP A 8 -0.22 6.18 -19.23
C TRP A 8 -0.45 4.68 -19.35
N PHE A 9 0.15 3.94 -18.43
CA PHE A 9 -0.09 2.52 -18.23
C PHE A 9 -0.53 2.26 -16.79
N THR A 10 -1.66 1.58 -16.61
CA THR A 10 -2.16 1.16 -15.30
C THR A 10 -2.35 -0.35 -15.27
N GLY A 11 -2.28 -0.93 -14.08
CA GLY A 11 -2.45 -2.35 -13.86
C GLY A 11 -2.18 -2.70 -12.41
N ASP A 12 -2.24 -4.00 -12.10
CA ASP A 12 -1.81 -4.48 -10.80
C ASP A 12 -0.32 -4.14 -10.54
N LEU A 13 0.03 -4.00 -9.26
CA LEU A 13 1.38 -3.60 -8.87
C LEU A 13 2.48 -4.55 -9.40
N PRO A 14 2.30 -5.89 -9.39
CA PRO A 14 3.25 -6.81 -10.03
C PRO A 14 3.45 -6.59 -11.53
N ALA A 15 2.39 -6.39 -12.30
CA ALA A 15 2.43 -6.14 -13.74
C ALA A 15 3.15 -4.82 -14.03
N VAL A 16 2.75 -3.74 -13.34
CA VAL A 16 3.41 -2.43 -13.50
C VAL A 16 4.90 -2.51 -13.15
N LYS A 17 5.30 -3.26 -12.12
CA LYS A 17 6.72 -3.47 -11.81
C LYS A 17 7.47 -4.12 -12.97
N LYS A 18 6.92 -5.17 -13.58
CA LYS A 18 7.52 -5.81 -14.76
C LYS A 18 7.61 -4.84 -15.94
N PHE A 19 6.55 -4.10 -16.23
CA PHE A 19 6.55 -3.10 -17.29
C PHE A 19 7.53 -1.96 -17.05
N CYS A 20 7.83 -1.63 -15.81
CA CYS A 20 8.84 -0.63 -15.45
C CYS A 20 10.26 -1.21 -15.33
N GLY A 21 10.49 -2.50 -15.65
CA GLY A 21 11.78 -3.15 -15.52
C GLY A 21 12.27 -3.28 -14.07
N LEU A 22 11.35 -3.33 -13.10
CA LEU A 22 11.65 -3.38 -11.66
C LEU A 22 11.61 -4.80 -11.11
N LYS A 23 12.39 -5.02 -10.05
CA LYS A 23 12.42 -6.29 -9.31
C LYS A 23 11.19 -6.44 -8.42
N GLY A 24 10.75 -7.70 -8.26
CA GLY A 24 9.60 -8.08 -7.43
C GLY A 24 9.89 -8.12 -5.93
N HIS A 25 9.22 -9.02 -5.21
CA HIS A 25 9.13 -9.07 -3.73
C HIS A 25 10.45 -9.14 -2.95
N ASN A 26 11.56 -9.51 -3.59
CA ASN A 26 12.88 -9.63 -2.94
C ASN A 26 13.83 -8.45 -3.19
N ALA A 27 13.31 -7.30 -3.64
CA ALA A 27 14.11 -6.10 -3.84
C ALA A 27 14.34 -5.34 -2.53
N LYS A 28 15.58 -4.94 -2.26
CA LYS A 28 15.91 -4.03 -1.14
C LYS A 28 15.31 -2.64 -1.35
N ARG A 29 15.16 -2.19 -2.59
CA ARG A 29 14.51 -0.92 -2.96
C ARG A 29 13.33 -1.21 -3.89
N LEU A 30 12.15 -1.44 -3.30
CA LEU A 30 10.98 -1.96 -4.02
C LEU A 30 10.16 -0.90 -4.76
N CYS A 31 10.25 0.36 -4.32
CA CYS A 31 9.45 1.45 -4.87
C CYS A 31 10.02 1.96 -6.20
N ARG A 32 9.11 2.35 -7.10
CA ARG A 32 9.49 2.97 -8.38
C ARG A 32 9.80 4.46 -8.29
N TYR A 33 9.31 5.12 -7.24
CA TYR A 33 9.43 6.57 -7.07
C TYR A 33 10.50 6.97 -6.05
N CYS A 34 10.92 6.06 -5.16
CA CYS A 34 11.90 6.37 -4.11
C CYS A 34 12.94 5.27 -3.93
N ASN A 35 14.05 5.64 -3.29
CA ASN A 35 15.19 4.78 -3.00
C ASN A 35 15.21 4.30 -1.53
N ILE A 36 14.05 4.30 -0.87
CA ILE A 36 13.91 3.76 0.50
C ILE A 36 14.37 2.31 0.52
N GLU A 37 15.27 2.01 1.45
CA GLU A 37 15.81 0.68 1.66
C GLU A 37 14.96 -0.10 2.66
N GLY A 38 14.66 -1.34 2.31
CA GLY A 38 14.00 -2.27 3.20
C GLY A 38 14.97 -2.92 4.17
N VAL A 39 14.41 -3.30 5.32
CA VAL A 39 15.02 -4.08 6.38
C VAL A 39 14.56 -5.52 6.22
N TRP A 40 15.50 -6.46 6.24
CA TRP A 40 15.16 -7.88 6.10
C TRP A 40 14.43 -8.38 7.34
N SER A 41 13.25 -8.99 7.16
CA SER A 41 12.51 -9.70 8.19
C SER A 41 12.78 -11.20 8.06
N ALA A 42 13.33 -11.80 9.11
CA ALA A 42 13.61 -13.24 9.10
C ALA A 42 12.32 -14.05 9.19
N SER A 43 11.31 -13.58 9.94
CA SER A 43 10.01 -14.24 10.05
C SER A 43 9.25 -14.30 8.72
N ASN A 44 9.25 -13.21 7.95
CA ASN A 44 8.47 -13.11 6.72
C ASN A 44 9.26 -13.48 5.46
N LEU A 45 10.58 -13.67 5.58
CA LEU A 45 11.51 -13.94 4.47
C LEU A 45 11.44 -12.88 3.36
N ASP A 46 11.20 -11.63 3.76
CA ASP A 46 11.04 -10.49 2.86
C ASP A 46 11.65 -9.20 3.43
N TYR A 47 11.48 -8.09 2.69
CA TYR A 47 11.90 -6.77 3.12
C TYR A 47 10.71 -5.94 3.60
N TYR A 48 10.82 -5.40 4.81
CA TYR A 48 9.90 -4.40 5.35
C TYR A 48 10.49 -2.98 5.22
N PHE A 49 9.66 -1.94 5.13
CA PHE A 49 10.10 -0.56 4.86
C PHE A 49 9.70 0.40 6.00
N PRO A 50 10.33 0.31 7.19
CA PRO A 50 10.07 1.22 8.31
C PRO A 50 10.87 2.51 8.20
N SER A 51 10.32 3.63 8.68
CA SER A 51 11.06 4.89 8.86
C SER A 51 12.02 4.84 10.04
N ALA A 52 11.75 3.99 11.03
CA ALA A 52 12.61 3.80 12.19
C ALA A 52 12.55 2.37 12.75
N LEU A 53 13.63 1.98 13.42
CA LEU A 53 13.77 0.69 14.11
C LEU A 53 14.19 0.88 15.55
N ARG A 54 13.83 -0.07 16.41
CA ARG A 54 14.42 -0.22 17.74
C ARG A 54 15.49 -1.29 17.72
N HIS A 55 16.72 -0.91 18.08
CA HIS A 55 17.82 -1.84 18.25
C HIS A 55 18.52 -1.56 19.58
N SER A 56 18.59 -2.58 20.45
CA SER A 56 19.22 -2.48 21.77
C SER A 56 18.69 -1.29 22.61
N GLY A 57 17.38 -1.07 22.57
CA GLY A 57 16.70 0.02 23.29
C GLY A 57 16.82 1.41 22.67
N ARG A 58 17.60 1.58 21.60
CA ARG A 58 17.76 2.85 20.88
C ARG A 58 16.92 2.87 19.61
N ARG A 59 16.32 4.02 19.33
CA ARG A 59 15.59 4.28 18.10
C ARG A 59 16.57 4.73 17.01
N ILE A 60 16.60 4.03 15.88
CA ILE A 60 17.42 4.33 14.72
C ILE A 60 16.48 4.80 13.60
N ILE A 61 16.70 6.01 13.11
CA ILE A 61 15.95 6.58 11.98
C ILE A 61 16.61 6.08 10.68
N LEU A 62 15.81 5.54 9.77
CA LEU A 62 16.25 5.01 8.48
C LEU A 62 16.01 6.00 7.33
N PHE A 63 14.93 6.76 7.39
CA PHE A 63 14.64 7.85 6.44
C PHE A 63 13.62 8.83 7.01
N ASP A 64 13.61 10.05 6.47
CA ASP A 64 12.60 11.05 6.77
C ASP A 64 11.38 10.91 5.85
N LEU A 65 10.18 11.10 6.40
CA LEU A 65 8.94 11.06 5.61
C LEU A 65 8.78 12.26 4.67
N SER A 66 9.52 13.34 4.92
CA SER A 66 9.51 14.55 4.09
C SER A 66 10.82 15.32 4.26
N PRO A 67 11.68 15.40 3.22
CA PRO A 67 11.52 14.83 1.89
C PRO A 67 11.83 13.32 1.83
N LEU A 68 11.05 12.57 1.06
CA LEU A 68 11.39 11.16 0.76
C LEU A 68 12.56 11.10 -0.24
N PRO A 69 13.45 10.09 -0.13
CA PRO A 69 14.59 9.94 -1.04
C PRO A 69 14.09 9.54 -2.44
N GLN A 70 13.81 10.52 -3.31
CA GLN A 70 13.27 10.28 -4.64
C GLN A 70 14.25 9.53 -5.53
N ARG A 71 13.72 8.63 -6.36
CA ARG A 71 14.48 7.96 -7.42
C ARG A 71 14.51 8.86 -8.64
N SER A 72 15.72 9.11 -9.14
CA SER A 72 15.91 9.84 -10.40
C SER A 72 15.98 8.91 -11.60
N VAL A 73 15.68 9.46 -12.78
CA VAL A 73 15.82 8.76 -14.06
C VAL A 73 17.30 8.47 -14.35
N SER A 74 18.21 9.39 -14.02
CA SER A 74 19.65 9.21 -14.23
C SER A 74 20.22 8.06 -13.40
N GLU A 75 19.87 7.95 -12.11
CA GLU A 75 20.23 6.80 -11.28
C GLU A 75 19.77 5.47 -11.89
N THR A 76 18.56 5.47 -12.46
CA THR A 76 18.00 4.29 -13.11
C THR A 76 18.79 3.90 -14.36
N VAL A 77 19.11 4.87 -15.22
CA VAL A 77 19.90 4.65 -16.44
C VAL A 77 21.29 4.09 -16.09
N LEU A 78 21.97 4.70 -15.12
CA LEU A 78 23.28 4.25 -14.66
C LEU A 78 23.23 2.82 -14.08
N ALA A 79 22.17 2.50 -13.34
CA ALA A 79 21.99 1.15 -12.80
C ALA A 79 21.78 0.12 -13.93
N ILE A 80 21.01 0.46 -14.96
CA ILE A 80 20.77 -0.38 -16.14
C ILE A 80 22.07 -0.62 -16.92
N GLU A 81 22.86 0.43 -17.17
CA GLU A 81 24.14 0.32 -17.88
C GLU A 81 25.10 -0.63 -17.15
N LYS A 82 25.22 -0.47 -15.83
CA LYS A 82 26.01 -1.38 -14.99
C LYS A 82 25.47 -2.81 -15.05
N LEU A 83 24.15 -3.01 -14.99
CA LEU A 83 23.52 -4.34 -15.05
C LEU A 83 23.78 -5.07 -16.39
N ARG A 84 23.98 -4.33 -17.49
CA ARG A 84 24.33 -4.93 -18.80
C ARG A 84 25.72 -5.56 -18.81
N LEU A 85 26.63 -5.05 -17.98
CA LEU A 85 28.02 -5.51 -17.88
C LEU A 85 28.21 -6.63 -16.85
N LEU A 86 27.18 -6.96 -16.06
CA LEU A 86 27.24 -7.95 -15.00
C LEU A 86 26.53 -9.25 -15.39
N GLU A 87 27.06 -10.36 -14.89
CA GLU A 87 26.49 -11.69 -15.07
C GLU A 87 26.41 -12.48 -13.75
N GLY A 88 25.66 -13.57 -13.78
CA GLY A 88 25.52 -14.50 -12.65
C GLY A 88 25.13 -13.84 -11.34
N LYS A 89 25.80 -14.23 -10.26
CA LYS A 89 25.51 -13.77 -8.88
C LYS A 89 25.64 -12.25 -8.73
N ARG A 90 26.66 -11.64 -9.33
CA ARG A 90 26.91 -10.18 -9.24
C ARG A 90 25.74 -9.37 -9.83
N LYS A 91 25.17 -9.84 -10.94
CA LYS A 91 23.96 -9.24 -11.53
C LYS A 91 22.77 -9.36 -10.59
N SER A 92 22.51 -10.57 -10.08
CA SER A 92 21.39 -10.83 -9.16
C SER A 92 21.45 -9.96 -7.89
N ASP A 93 22.64 -9.83 -7.31
CA ASP A 93 22.90 -9.01 -6.12
C ASP A 93 22.66 -7.53 -6.41
N MET A 94 23.10 -7.02 -7.56
CA MET A 94 22.84 -5.63 -7.96
C MET A 94 21.36 -5.39 -8.23
N GLN A 95 20.65 -6.31 -8.89
CA GLN A 95 19.21 -6.20 -9.10
C GLN A 95 18.47 -6.21 -7.76
N ARG A 96 18.91 -7.03 -6.80
CA ARG A 96 18.38 -7.05 -5.42
C ARG A 96 18.60 -5.73 -4.72
N ALA A 97 19.80 -5.17 -4.78
CA ALA A 97 20.16 -3.93 -4.10
C ALA A 97 19.41 -2.71 -4.69
N THR A 98 19.38 -2.57 -6.01
CA THR A 98 18.78 -1.42 -6.71
C THR A 98 17.26 -1.55 -6.88
N GLY A 99 16.75 -2.78 -6.88
CA GLY A 99 15.37 -3.08 -7.26
C GLY A 99 15.07 -2.89 -8.75
N ILE A 100 16.10 -2.77 -9.59
CA ILE A 100 16.00 -2.66 -11.04
C ILE A 100 16.42 -4.00 -11.64
N ASN A 101 15.59 -4.56 -12.51
CA ASN A 101 15.90 -5.79 -13.24
C ASN A 101 16.56 -5.48 -14.58
N GLU A 102 15.95 -4.58 -15.36
CA GLU A 102 16.33 -4.31 -16.75
C GLU A 102 15.78 -2.98 -17.25
N ASN A 103 16.15 -2.60 -18.48
CA ASN A 103 15.55 -1.46 -19.15
C ASN A 103 14.18 -1.84 -19.71
N SER A 104 13.15 -1.06 -19.39
CA SER A 104 11.86 -1.23 -20.04
C SER A 104 11.90 -0.69 -21.47
N ILE A 105 11.37 -1.48 -22.41
CA ILE A 105 11.12 -1.00 -23.77
C ILE A 105 10.11 0.15 -23.80
N LEU A 106 9.21 0.25 -22.83
CA LEU A 106 8.23 1.33 -22.77
C LEU A 106 8.88 2.70 -22.53
N PHE A 107 10.08 2.73 -21.93
CA PHE A 107 10.81 3.97 -21.71
C PHE A 107 11.44 4.53 -22.99
N SER A 108 11.46 3.78 -24.11
CA SER A 108 11.86 4.32 -25.41
C SER A 108 10.72 5.03 -26.15
N LEU A 109 9.48 4.93 -25.65
CA LEU A 109 8.33 5.59 -26.26
C LEU A 109 8.37 7.10 -25.97
N PRO A 110 8.15 7.96 -26.97
CA PRO A 110 8.36 9.41 -26.84
C PRO A 110 7.42 10.12 -25.87
N ASN A 111 6.26 9.52 -25.55
CA ASN A 111 5.24 10.11 -24.67
C ASN A 111 5.16 9.42 -23.31
N ILE A 112 6.06 8.48 -23.02
CA ILE A 112 6.13 7.79 -21.75
C ILE A 112 7.24 8.40 -20.91
N LEU A 113 6.86 8.96 -19.76
CA LEU A 113 7.81 9.38 -18.75
C LEU A 113 8.12 8.18 -17.84
N PRO A 114 9.40 7.77 -17.69
CA PRO A 114 9.77 6.67 -16.83
C PRO A 114 9.18 6.83 -15.42
N TYR A 115 8.49 5.78 -14.96
CA TYR A 115 7.76 5.68 -13.69
C TYR A 115 6.56 6.63 -13.53
N THR A 116 6.63 7.87 -14.01
CA THR A 116 5.57 8.89 -13.87
C THR A 116 4.34 8.57 -14.71
N SER A 117 4.52 8.02 -15.92
CA SER A 117 3.40 7.54 -16.76
C SER A 117 2.77 6.23 -16.26
N PHE A 118 3.16 5.74 -15.07
CA PHE A 118 2.68 4.49 -14.49
C PHE A 118 2.03 4.76 -13.13
N PRO A 119 0.85 5.40 -13.07
CA PRO A 119 0.20 5.76 -11.81
C PRO A 119 -0.05 4.54 -10.91
N ILE A 120 -0.15 4.77 -9.60
CA ILE A 120 -0.54 3.70 -8.67
C ILE A 120 -2.04 3.50 -8.77
N ASP A 121 -2.45 2.27 -9.04
CA ASP A 121 -3.85 1.89 -9.02
C ASP A 121 -4.40 1.84 -7.58
N ILE A 122 -5.51 2.55 -7.33
CA ILE A 122 -6.13 2.70 -6.01
C ILE A 122 -6.63 1.34 -5.49
N ILE A 123 -7.14 0.48 -6.38
CA ILE A 123 -7.66 -0.84 -6.01
C ILE A 123 -6.52 -1.69 -5.45
N HIS A 124 -5.41 -1.78 -6.17
CA HIS A 124 -4.28 -2.62 -5.79
C HIS A 124 -3.43 -2.03 -4.65
N LEU A 125 -3.56 -0.73 -4.35
CA LEU A 125 -2.92 -0.13 -3.17
C LEU A 125 -3.86 -0.14 -1.96
N PHE A 126 -4.88 0.70 -1.98
CA PHE A 126 -5.66 0.99 -0.78
C PHE A 126 -6.57 -0.18 -0.40
N TYR A 127 -7.20 -0.88 -1.34
CA TYR A 127 -8.11 -1.96 -0.95
C TYR A 127 -7.37 -3.17 -0.40
N ASN A 128 -6.14 -3.41 -0.87
CA ASN A 128 -5.23 -4.38 -0.25
C ASN A 128 -4.83 -3.97 1.16
N ILE A 129 -4.51 -2.69 1.42
CA ILE A 129 -4.29 -2.21 2.79
C ILE A 129 -5.53 -2.45 3.66
N GLY A 130 -6.73 -2.19 3.15
CA GLY A 130 -7.98 -2.45 3.87
C GLY A 130 -8.18 -3.94 4.19
N LYS A 131 -7.88 -4.82 3.23
CA LYS A 131 -7.87 -6.28 3.43
C LYS A 131 -6.88 -6.70 4.52
N ASP A 132 -5.66 -6.16 4.49
CA ASP A 132 -4.62 -6.45 5.47
C ASP A 132 -5.03 -5.96 6.87
N ARG A 133 -5.72 -4.82 6.98
CA ARG A 133 -6.24 -4.33 8.27
C ARG A 133 -7.33 -5.25 8.82
N LEU A 134 -8.28 -5.68 7.99
CA LEU A 134 -9.27 -6.67 8.39
C LEU A 134 -8.63 -7.98 8.87
N ARG A 135 -7.62 -8.47 8.14
CA ARG A 135 -6.87 -9.67 8.55
C ARG A 135 -6.25 -9.50 9.94
N LEU A 136 -5.60 -8.36 10.22
CA LEU A 136 -5.02 -8.07 11.53
C LEU A 136 -6.07 -8.02 12.64
N TRP A 137 -7.19 -7.33 12.43
CA TRP A 137 -8.23 -7.19 13.46
C TRP A 137 -8.97 -8.51 13.73
N LEU A 138 -9.09 -9.39 12.74
CA LEU A 138 -9.70 -10.70 12.91
C LEU A 138 -8.72 -11.75 13.47
N THR A 139 -7.43 -11.43 13.55
CA THR A 139 -6.42 -12.33 14.12
C THR A 139 -6.42 -12.18 15.65
N PRO A 140 -6.73 -13.22 16.43
CA PRO A 140 -6.79 -13.12 17.88
C PRO A 140 -5.44 -12.84 18.56
N GLY A 141 -5.48 -12.36 19.80
CA GLY A 141 -4.29 -12.27 20.66
C GLY A 141 -3.44 -11.01 20.49
N LYS A 142 -3.89 -10.05 19.67
CA LYS A 142 -3.27 -8.72 19.53
C LYS A 142 -4.13 -7.63 20.21
N PRO A 143 -3.54 -6.50 20.62
CA PRO A 143 -4.29 -5.39 21.25
C PRO A 143 -5.35 -4.73 20.36
N TYR A 144 -5.26 -4.94 19.04
CA TYR A 144 -6.21 -4.46 18.03
C TYR A 144 -7.17 -5.55 17.54
N SER A 145 -7.18 -6.73 18.16
CA SER A 145 -8.04 -7.83 17.75
C SER A 145 -9.47 -7.56 18.18
N LEU A 146 -10.42 -7.82 17.29
CA LEU A 146 -11.83 -7.87 17.61
C LEU A 146 -12.12 -9.17 18.37
N THR A 147 -12.98 -9.08 19.38
CA THR A 147 -13.45 -10.27 20.09
C THR A 147 -14.44 -11.05 19.22
N THR A 148 -14.63 -12.34 19.51
CA THR A 148 -15.65 -13.16 18.81
C THR A 148 -17.05 -12.54 18.92
N LEU A 149 -17.39 -11.94 20.07
CA LEU A 149 -18.65 -11.24 20.26
C LEU A 149 -18.74 -10.01 19.34
N SER A 150 -17.70 -9.15 19.35
CA SER A 150 -17.61 -7.98 18.49
C SER A 150 -17.76 -8.35 17.01
N VAL A 151 -17.10 -9.41 16.55
CA VAL A 151 -17.21 -9.86 15.15
C VAL A 151 -18.64 -10.30 14.82
N LYS A 152 -19.32 -10.99 15.74
CA LYS A 152 -20.72 -11.38 15.55
C LYS A 152 -21.64 -10.16 15.43
N GLU A 153 -21.50 -9.20 16.34
CA GLU A 153 -22.28 -7.95 16.35
C GLU A 153 -22.07 -7.14 15.08
N ILE A 154 -20.80 -6.99 14.65
CA ILE A 154 -20.45 -6.34 13.37
C ILE A 154 -21.12 -7.03 12.18
N VAL A 155 -21.10 -8.37 12.14
CA VAL A 155 -21.74 -9.12 11.04
C VAL A 155 -23.25 -8.90 11.05
N GLU A 156 -23.89 -8.93 12.21
CA GLU A 156 -25.33 -8.67 12.33
C GLU A 156 -25.69 -7.27 11.84
N GLU A 157 -24.91 -6.25 12.20
CA GLU A 157 -25.11 -4.88 11.75
C GLU A 157 -24.90 -4.73 10.23
N LEU A 158 -23.83 -5.31 9.69
CA LEU A 158 -23.61 -5.37 8.23
C LEU A 158 -24.79 -6.02 7.51
N MET A 159 -25.37 -7.09 8.07
CA MET A 159 -26.52 -7.76 7.47
C MET A 159 -27.79 -6.87 7.51
N ARG A 160 -27.95 -6.01 8.51
CA ARG A 160 -29.07 -5.04 8.56
C ARG A 160 -28.99 -4.02 7.43
N PHE A 161 -27.79 -3.55 7.08
CA PHE A 161 -27.62 -2.61 5.96
C PHE A 161 -27.99 -3.22 4.60
N ARG A 162 -27.96 -4.55 4.47
CA ARG A 162 -28.18 -5.27 3.20
C ARG A 162 -29.49 -4.89 2.50
N GLY A 163 -30.55 -4.65 3.27
CA GLY A 163 -31.89 -4.29 2.74
C GLY A 163 -32.01 -2.83 2.29
N GLY A 164 -31.16 -1.94 2.82
CA GLY A 164 -31.19 -0.50 2.54
C GLY A 164 -30.15 -0.03 1.52
N VAL A 165 -29.36 -0.94 0.93
CA VAL A 165 -28.32 -0.58 -0.03
C VAL A 165 -28.95 -0.08 -1.34
N PRO A 166 -28.70 1.18 -1.75
CA PRO A 166 -29.18 1.71 -3.02
C PRO A 166 -28.63 0.92 -4.21
N SER A 167 -29.37 0.82 -5.30
CA SER A 167 -28.93 0.12 -6.51
C SER A 167 -27.66 0.72 -7.13
N GLN A 168 -27.36 2.00 -6.86
CA GLN A 168 -26.13 2.66 -7.30
C GLN A 168 -24.88 2.18 -6.54
N MET A 169 -25.04 1.55 -5.37
CA MET A 169 -23.92 0.91 -4.68
C MET A 169 -23.67 -0.47 -5.27
N ALA A 170 -22.43 -0.68 -5.72
CA ALA A 170 -22.04 -1.85 -6.51
C ALA A 170 -22.17 -3.20 -5.78
N SER A 171 -22.24 -3.23 -4.45
CA SER A 171 -22.28 -4.49 -3.70
C SER A 171 -22.98 -4.36 -2.35
N ARG A 172 -23.90 -5.30 -2.09
CA ARG A 172 -24.44 -5.56 -0.76
C ARG A 172 -23.33 -6.05 0.18
N PRO A 173 -23.32 -5.64 1.46
CA PRO A 173 -22.33 -6.12 2.41
C PRO A 173 -22.44 -7.65 2.58
N ARG A 174 -21.28 -8.30 2.69
CA ARG A 174 -21.13 -9.71 3.05
C ARG A 174 -20.57 -9.86 4.46
N PRO A 175 -20.73 -11.03 5.11
CA PRO A 175 -20.13 -11.27 6.41
C PRO A 175 -18.60 -11.15 6.36
N LEU A 176 -18.01 -10.68 7.47
CA LEU A 176 -16.56 -10.58 7.62
C LEU A 176 -15.85 -11.94 7.47
N SER A 177 -16.52 -13.06 7.78
CA SER A 177 -15.96 -14.41 7.60
C SER A 177 -15.58 -14.73 6.14
N LYS A 178 -16.18 -14.04 5.17
CA LYS A 178 -15.89 -14.22 3.73
C LYS A 178 -14.96 -13.15 3.15
N PHE A 179 -14.31 -12.34 3.99
CA PHE A 179 -13.54 -11.18 3.49
C PHE A 179 -12.40 -11.55 2.53
N PHE A 180 -11.83 -12.77 2.64
CA PHE A 180 -10.83 -13.25 1.69
C PHE A 180 -11.36 -13.38 0.25
N GLU A 181 -12.67 -13.58 0.08
CA GLU A 181 -13.36 -13.69 -1.21
C GLU A 181 -13.93 -12.35 -1.70
N TRP A 182 -13.78 -11.27 -0.93
CA TRP A 182 -14.30 -9.96 -1.31
C TRP A 182 -13.61 -9.42 -2.55
N LYS A 183 -14.40 -8.84 -3.43
CA LYS A 183 -13.93 -8.11 -4.61
C LYS A 183 -13.64 -6.66 -4.24
N SER A 184 -12.96 -5.96 -5.12
CA SER A 184 -12.56 -4.56 -4.95
C SER A 184 -13.74 -3.62 -4.64
N ALA A 185 -14.90 -3.84 -5.26
CA ALA A 185 -16.11 -3.07 -5.00
C ALA A 185 -16.64 -3.23 -3.56
N GLU A 186 -16.47 -4.42 -2.98
CA GLU A 186 -16.90 -4.73 -1.62
C GLU A 186 -15.95 -4.11 -0.59
N PHE A 187 -14.64 -4.20 -0.83
CA PHE A 187 -13.67 -3.48 -0.01
C PHE A 187 -13.89 -1.98 -0.08
N LYS A 188 -14.14 -1.41 -1.26
CA LYS A 188 -14.51 0.02 -1.41
C LYS A 188 -15.71 0.36 -0.52
N SER A 189 -16.80 -0.39 -0.65
CA SER A 189 -18.04 -0.13 0.08
C SER A 189 -17.84 -0.29 1.59
N PHE A 190 -17.11 -1.32 2.01
CA PHE A 190 -16.74 -1.50 3.42
C PHE A 190 -15.93 -0.32 3.94
N ILE A 191 -14.82 0.03 3.29
CA ILE A 191 -13.93 1.12 3.72
C ILE A 191 -14.72 2.44 3.82
N LEU A 192 -15.38 2.85 2.74
CA LEU A 192 -15.96 4.19 2.65
C LEU A 192 -17.32 4.34 3.33
N SER A 193 -18.13 3.28 3.41
CA SER A 193 -19.54 3.39 3.80
C SER A 193 -19.88 2.68 5.11
N TYR A 194 -19.26 1.54 5.40
CA TYR A 194 -19.70 0.71 6.54
C TYR A 194 -18.72 0.71 7.72
N SER A 195 -17.41 0.74 7.43
CA SER A 195 -16.39 0.37 8.41
C SER A 195 -16.34 1.27 9.64
N LEU A 196 -16.51 2.59 9.52
CA LEU A 196 -16.54 3.46 10.71
C LEU A 196 -17.73 3.21 11.61
N ILE A 197 -18.88 2.87 11.02
CA ILE A 197 -20.11 2.65 11.77
C ILE A 197 -19.97 1.34 12.54
N VAL A 198 -19.71 0.26 11.82
CA VAL A 198 -19.68 -1.08 12.43
C VAL A 198 -18.47 -1.30 13.32
N LEU A 199 -17.36 -0.56 13.16
CA LEU A 199 -16.20 -0.71 14.04
C LEU A 199 -16.27 0.18 15.30
N ASP A 200 -17.19 1.14 15.35
CA ASP A 200 -17.33 2.02 16.51
C ASP A 200 -17.81 1.23 17.73
N GLY A 201 -17.24 1.50 18.90
CA GLY A 201 -17.49 0.70 20.10
C GLY A 201 -16.85 -0.69 20.14
N HIS A 202 -16.40 -1.24 18.99
CA HIS A 202 -15.77 -2.57 18.92
C HIS A 202 -14.25 -2.51 18.77
N LEU A 203 -13.75 -1.60 17.94
CA LEU A 203 -12.31 -1.39 17.76
C LEU A 203 -11.83 -0.29 18.72
N PRO A 204 -10.73 -0.48 19.47
CA PRO A 204 -10.26 0.55 20.40
C PRO A 204 -10.02 1.89 19.69
N HIS A 205 -10.40 2.97 20.35
CA HIS A 205 -10.42 4.32 19.77
C HIS A 205 -9.10 4.71 19.09
N THR A 206 -7.96 4.32 19.67
CA THR A 206 -6.62 4.54 19.09
C THR A 206 -6.50 3.98 17.68
N PHE A 207 -6.98 2.76 17.42
CA PHE A 207 -6.90 2.11 16.11
C PHE A 207 -7.97 2.66 15.15
N LEU A 208 -9.17 2.95 15.66
CA LEU A 208 -10.25 3.54 14.87
C LEU A 208 -9.90 4.94 14.35
N SER A 209 -9.19 5.75 15.15
CA SER A 209 -8.67 7.05 14.73
C SER A 209 -7.69 6.94 13.55
N GLY A 210 -6.78 5.96 13.60
CA GLY A 210 -5.90 5.62 12.48
C GLY A 210 -6.66 5.21 11.22
N TRP A 211 -7.66 4.35 11.40
CA TRP A 211 -8.53 3.91 10.31
C TRP A 211 -9.32 5.06 9.69
N ARG A 212 -9.78 6.03 10.49
CA ARG A 212 -10.44 7.24 9.99
C ARG A 212 -9.53 8.06 9.07
N MET A 213 -8.24 8.19 9.38
CA MET A 213 -7.28 8.85 8.48
C MET A 213 -7.16 8.10 7.16
N PHE A 214 -7.09 6.76 7.22
CA PHE A 214 -7.05 5.92 6.04
C PHE A 214 -8.28 6.08 5.15
N ILE A 215 -9.48 6.08 5.72
CA ILE A 215 -10.72 6.28 4.96
C ILE A 215 -10.71 7.63 4.23
N GLN A 216 -10.23 8.68 4.89
CA GLN A 216 -10.13 10.01 4.26
C GLN A 216 -9.13 10.03 3.10
N LEU A 217 -8.05 9.23 3.15
CA LEU A 217 -7.15 9.05 2.00
C LEU A 217 -7.89 8.43 0.81
N VAL A 218 -8.62 7.34 1.06
CA VAL A 218 -9.38 6.64 0.02
C VAL A 218 -10.50 7.52 -0.55
N ASP A 219 -11.17 8.30 0.30
CA ASP A 219 -12.19 9.27 -0.12
C ASP A 219 -11.61 10.30 -1.10
N ILE A 220 -10.48 10.94 -0.75
CA ILE A 220 -9.83 11.93 -1.62
C ILE A 220 -9.48 11.30 -2.97
N CYS A 221 -8.89 10.10 -2.97
CA CYS A 221 -8.53 9.39 -4.19
C CYS A 221 -9.73 9.05 -5.09
N TRP A 222 -10.95 9.00 -4.53
CA TRP A 222 -12.15 8.70 -5.31
C TRP A 222 -12.92 9.93 -5.81
N ARG A 223 -12.43 11.13 -5.53
CA ARG A 223 -13.09 12.35 -6.01
C ARG A 223 -12.89 12.50 -7.52
N PRO A 224 -13.93 12.90 -8.26
CA PRO A 224 -13.82 13.13 -9.71
C PRO A 224 -12.93 14.33 -10.05
N THR A 225 -12.69 15.23 -9.10
CA THR A 225 -11.85 16.41 -9.28
C THR A 225 -11.06 16.68 -8.00
N LEU A 226 -9.75 16.88 -8.14
CA LEU A 226 -8.85 17.20 -7.04
C LEU A 226 -8.50 18.69 -7.06
N LYS A 227 -8.63 19.34 -5.91
CA LYS A 227 -8.14 20.71 -5.69
C LYS A 227 -6.77 20.66 -5.02
N LYS A 228 -6.00 21.76 -5.09
CA LYS A 228 -4.69 21.87 -4.41
C LYS A 228 -4.77 21.51 -2.91
N ARG A 229 -5.80 22.00 -2.21
CA ARG A 229 -6.08 21.68 -0.81
C ARG A 229 -6.29 20.18 -0.54
N ASP A 230 -6.82 19.45 -1.53
CA ASP A 230 -7.05 18.00 -1.39
C ASP A 230 -5.71 17.25 -1.48
N VAL A 231 -4.77 17.72 -2.31
CA VAL A 231 -3.41 17.17 -2.39
C VAL A 231 -2.64 17.41 -1.09
N GLU A 232 -2.68 18.63 -0.55
CA GLU A 232 -2.05 18.96 0.73
C GLU A 232 -2.66 18.14 1.88
N ARG A 233 -3.99 18.03 1.92
CA ARG A 233 -4.68 17.19 2.90
C ARG A 233 -4.31 15.71 2.75
N PHE A 234 -4.22 15.21 1.53
CA PHE A 234 -3.81 13.83 1.25
C PHE A 234 -2.41 13.56 1.80
N GLN A 235 -1.45 14.45 1.55
CA GLN A 235 -0.07 14.30 2.07
C GLN A 235 -0.06 14.22 3.61
N ASN A 236 -0.76 15.14 4.28
CA ASN A 236 -0.82 15.15 5.74
C ASN A 236 -1.48 13.89 6.31
N LEU A 237 -2.59 13.44 5.71
CA LEU A 237 -3.26 12.20 6.09
C LEU A 237 -2.38 10.97 5.85
N ALA A 238 -1.60 10.95 4.77
CA ALA A 238 -0.73 9.82 4.43
C ALA A 238 0.40 9.69 5.44
N PHE A 239 1.03 10.81 5.82
CA PHE A 239 2.03 10.83 6.88
C PHE A 239 1.45 10.47 8.24
N GLY A 240 0.27 11.00 8.57
CA GLY A 240 -0.43 10.70 9.81
C GLY A 240 -0.77 9.21 9.92
N PHE A 241 -1.36 8.64 8.87
CA PHE A 241 -1.69 7.22 8.81
C PHE A 241 -0.43 6.33 8.89
N TYR A 242 0.63 6.66 8.15
CA TYR A 242 1.87 5.89 8.18
C TYR A 242 2.51 5.89 9.57
N ARG A 243 2.65 7.08 10.21
CA ARG A 243 3.20 7.19 11.57
C ARG A 243 2.35 6.44 12.60
N HIS A 244 1.02 6.57 12.48
CA HIS A 244 0.10 5.81 13.32
C HIS A 244 0.31 4.31 13.14
N PHE A 245 0.45 3.85 11.91
CA PHE A 245 0.71 2.44 11.62
C PHE A 245 2.01 1.96 12.27
N GLU A 246 3.08 2.73 12.12
CA GLU A 246 4.38 2.42 12.72
C GLU A 246 4.33 2.35 14.24
N GLN A 247 3.65 3.28 14.88
CA GLN A 247 3.59 3.36 16.35
C GLN A 247 2.67 2.29 16.96
N GLN A 248 1.51 2.04 16.34
CA GLN A 248 0.45 1.26 16.95
C GLN A 248 0.49 -0.22 16.53
N TYR A 249 0.90 -0.50 15.29
CA TYR A 249 0.93 -1.87 14.75
C TYR A 249 2.35 -2.41 14.66
N PHE A 250 3.28 -1.68 14.06
CA PHE A 250 4.65 -2.15 13.83
C PHE A 250 5.54 -2.11 15.09
N ARG A 251 5.39 -1.05 15.90
CA ARG A 251 6.17 -0.80 17.14
C ARG A 251 7.70 -0.83 16.95
N GLU A 252 8.15 -0.41 15.77
CA GLU A 252 9.58 -0.31 15.42
C GLU A 252 10.34 -1.66 15.43
N ASP A 253 9.62 -2.78 15.35
CA ASP A 253 10.18 -4.13 15.37
C ASP A 253 9.77 -4.93 14.11
N PRO A 254 10.74 -5.28 13.22
CA PRO A 254 10.53 -6.07 12.02
C PRO A 254 9.83 -7.41 12.23
N GLU A 255 9.91 -7.97 13.43
CA GLU A 255 9.34 -9.29 13.75
C GLU A 255 7.91 -9.19 14.33
N THR A 256 7.44 -7.97 14.64
CA THR A 256 6.12 -7.74 15.27
C THR A 256 4.94 -7.96 14.32
N ILE A 257 5.15 -7.78 13.01
CA ILE A 257 4.10 -8.01 11.99
C ILE A 257 4.34 -9.36 11.31
N LYS A 258 3.54 -10.35 11.71
CA LYS A 258 3.33 -11.58 10.93
C LYS A 258 2.00 -11.40 10.19
N LEU A 259 2.05 -11.28 8.86
CA LEU A 259 0.85 -11.11 8.02
C LEU A 259 0.16 -12.44 7.79
#